data_AF-A0A914SII9-F1
#
_entry.id   AF-A0A914SII9-F1
#
_cell.length_a   1.000
_cell.length_b   1.000
_cell.length_c   1.000
_cell.angle_alpha   90.00
_cell.angle_beta   90.00
_cell.angle_gamma   90.00
#
_symmetry.space_group_name_H-M   'P 1'
#
loop_
_entity.id
_entity.type
_entity.pdbx_description
1 polymer ?
#
loop_
_entity_poly.entity_id
_entity_poly.type
_entity_poly.pdbx_seq_one_letter_code
_entity_poly.pdbx_strand_id
1 'polypeptide(L)'
;MDAGKIQRQAEGAALEQIQKIFSRPDALENWDQIRKKAERKKAAVEAMLRTAIQSQLEGIRTSIGHLQTATEDVKEIEKSTQRTFEQFQAVPELKQKIKKLSSANITYSQYAAAMENIKHIFKITDTIEKTHEYISKADLLAAHKNIMELENARDDLMFEVHKIRSDKTEYDKNVSVFIFAKRYFADVVQDLGKQIWYICSRALEAVQGMEEGPQKLVSALRIIEREERIDNYYSERLSSNDGFMPPGRPKKWRSKLYEVLSKKNLIVFIFA
;
A
#
# COMPACT_ATOMS: atom_id res chain seq x y z
N MET A 1 -56.97 18.61 -14.26
CA MET A 1 -57.48 19.63 -15.20
C MET A 1 -58.97 19.41 -15.35
N ASP A 2 -59.78 20.43 -15.10
CA ASP A 2 -61.24 20.33 -15.10
C ASP A 2 -61.76 20.26 -16.54
N ALA A 3 -62.20 19.08 -16.97
CA ALA A 3 -62.58 18.78 -18.36
C ALA A 3 -63.68 19.73 -18.88
N GLY A 4 -64.59 20.16 -17.99
CA GLY A 4 -65.67 21.09 -18.33
C GLY A 4 -65.17 22.49 -18.72
N LYS A 5 -64.07 22.96 -18.13
CA LYS A 5 -63.45 24.26 -18.46
C LYS A 5 -62.77 24.23 -19.83
N ILE A 6 -62.07 23.14 -20.13
CA ILE A 6 -61.38 22.95 -21.41
C ILE A 6 -62.39 22.83 -22.55
N GLN A 7 -63.50 22.13 -22.32
CA GLN A 7 -64.57 22.02 -23.30
C GLN A 7 -65.18 23.37 -23.66
N ARG A 8 -65.53 24.20 -22.66
CA ARG A 8 -66.08 25.55 -22.92
C ARG A 8 -65.09 26.46 -23.65
N GLN A 9 -63.80 26.37 -23.34
CA GLN A 9 -62.76 27.11 -24.07
C GLN A 9 -62.61 26.62 -25.51
N ALA A 10 -62.66 25.30 -25.73
CA ALA A 10 -62.59 24.72 -27.07
C ALA A 10 -63.83 25.08 -27.91
N GLU A 11 -65.02 25.09 -27.32
CA GLU A 11 -66.26 25.51 -27.96
C GLU A 11 -66.22 27.00 -28.32
N GLY A 12 -65.75 27.86 -27.41
CA GLY A 12 -65.55 29.29 -27.68
C GLY A 12 -64.56 29.54 -28.83
N ALA A 13 -63.41 28.87 -28.82
CA ALA A 13 -62.42 28.97 -29.89
C ALA A 13 -62.92 28.44 -31.23
N ALA A 14 -63.71 27.35 -31.22
CA ALA A 14 -64.33 26.79 -32.41
C ALA A 14 -65.36 27.76 -33.01
N LEU A 15 -66.16 28.44 -32.19
CA LEU A 15 -67.12 29.46 -32.63
C LEU A 15 -66.41 30.66 -33.27
N GLU A 16 -65.36 31.19 -32.65
CA GLU A 16 -64.55 32.26 -33.24
C GLU A 16 -63.93 31.84 -34.57
N GLN A 17 -63.48 30.59 -34.68
CA GLN A 17 -62.88 30.06 -35.90
C GLN A 17 -63.92 29.90 -37.02
N ILE A 18 -65.13 29.43 -36.71
CA ILE A 18 -66.25 29.33 -37.66
C ILE A 18 -66.65 30.73 -38.13
N GLN A 19 -66.77 31.70 -37.22
CA GLN A 19 -67.12 33.08 -37.54
C GLN A 19 -66.11 33.73 -38.51
N LYS A 20 -64.81 33.44 -38.33
CA LYS A 20 -63.73 33.88 -39.23
C LYS A 20 -63.75 33.21 -40.60
N ILE A 21 -64.23 31.97 -40.69
CA ILE A 21 -64.28 31.20 -41.95
C ILE A 21 -65.51 31.61 -42.78
N PHE A 22 -66.66 31.88 -42.14
CA PHE A 22 -67.93 32.21 -42.80
C PHE A 22 -68.29 33.71 -42.72
N SER A 23 -67.30 34.59 -42.84
CA SER A 23 -67.54 36.04 -42.72
C SER A 23 -68.23 36.68 -43.94
N ARG A 24 -68.34 35.96 -45.08
CA ARG A 24 -69.04 36.40 -46.31
C ARG A 24 -69.89 35.26 -46.89
N PRO A 25 -71.03 35.54 -47.56
CA PRO A 25 -71.91 34.52 -48.14
C PRO A 25 -71.22 33.60 -49.16
N ASP A 26 -70.32 34.15 -49.99
CA ASP A 26 -69.58 33.40 -51.02
C ASP A 26 -68.66 32.31 -50.44
N ALA A 27 -68.31 32.39 -49.14
CA ALA A 27 -67.50 31.38 -48.47
C ALA A 27 -68.24 30.02 -48.31
N LEU A 28 -69.58 30.01 -48.41
CA LEU A 28 -70.40 28.80 -48.39
C LEU A 28 -70.21 27.94 -49.65
N GLU A 29 -69.77 28.52 -50.78
CA GLU A 29 -69.50 27.76 -52.01
C GLU A 29 -68.36 26.74 -51.83
N ASN A 30 -67.42 27.03 -50.93
CA ASN A 30 -66.27 26.16 -50.63
C ASN A 30 -66.51 25.22 -49.43
N TRP A 31 -67.76 25.09 -48.96
CA TRP A 31 -68.15 24.29 -47.80
C TRP A 31 -67.60 22.85 -47.85
N ASP A 32 -67.74 22.17 -48.99
CA ASP A 32 -67.30 20.78 -49.14
C ASP A 32 -65.78 20.62 -49.00
N GLN A 33 -65.00 21.61 -49.44
CA GLN A 33 -63.54 21.61 -49.29
C GLN A 33 -63.14 21.84 -47.83
N ILE A 34 -63.80 22.79 -47.15
CA ILE A 34 -63.57 23.11 -45.73
C ILE A 34 -63.92 21.90 -44.86
N ARG A 35 -65.07 21.25 -45.13
CA ARG A 35 -65.52 20.04 -44.44
C ARG A 35 -64.53 18.89 -44.62
N LYS A 36 -64.11 18.59 -45.86
CA LYS A 36 -63.10 17.55 -46.13
C LYS A 36 -61.78 17.82 -45.41
N LYS A 37 -61.35 19.08 -45.33
CA LYS A 37 -60.13 19.47 -44.61
C LYS A 37 -60.28 19.28 -43.09
N ALA A 38 -61.44 19.59 -42.53
CA ALA A 38 -61.75 19.35 -41.11
C ALA A 38 -61.81 17.85 -40.79
N GLU A 39 -62.46 17.05 -41.63
CA GLU A 39 -62.52 15.59 -41.49
C GLU A 39 -61.13 14.96 -41.56
N ARG A 40 -60.26 15.41 -42.48
CA ARG A 40 -58.86 14.96 -42.54
C ARG A 40 -58.06 15.33 -41.28
N LYS A 41 -58.21 16.56 -40.77
CA LYS A 41 -57.56 16.98 -39.52
C LYS A 41 -58.04 16.16 -38.33
N LYS A 42 -59.34 15.91 -38.23
CA LYS A 42 -59.91 15.04 -37.19
C LYS A 42 -59.32 13.63 -37.27
N ALA A 43 -59.32 13.02 -38.46
CA ALA A 43 -58.75 11.69 -38.66
C ALA A 43 -57.25 11.63 -38.33
N ALA A 44 -56.48 12.67 -38.66
CA ALA A 44 -55.06 12.76 -38.31
C ALA A 44 -54.85 12.85 -36.80
N VAL A 45 -55.62 13.69 -36.10
CA VAL A 45 -55.56 13.81 -34.64
C VAL A 45 -55.98 12.51 -33.96
N GLU A 46 -57.05 11.86 -34.42
CA GLU A 46 -57.49 10.56 -33.90
C GLU A 46 -56.43 9.48 -34.09
N ALA A 47 -55.77 9.44 -35.26
CA ALA A 47 -54.67 8.52 -35.52
C ALA A 47 -53.48 8.79 -34.59
N MET A 48 -53.07 10.05 -34.44
CA MET A 48 -51.98 10.45 -33.53
C MET A 48 -52.31 10.10 -32.08
N LEU A 49 -53.52 10.39 -31.61
CA LEU A 49 -53.96 10.04 -30.26
C LEU A 49 -53.96 8.54 -30.05
N ARG A 50 -54.42 7.76 -31.02
CA ARG A 50 -54.40 6.30 -30.95
C ARG A 50 -52.98 5.75 -30.83
N THR A 51 -52.05 6.25 -31.64
CA THR A 51 -50.63 5.86 -31.57
C THR A 51 -50.00 6.28 -30.24
N ALA A 52 -50.28 7.50 -29.76
CA ALA A 52 -49.76 7.99 -28.49
C ALA A 52 -50.28 7.17 -27.30
N ILE A 53 -51.58 6.88 -27.25
CA ILE A 53 -52.20 6.05 -26.22
C ILE A 53 -51.61 4.63 -26.25
N GLN A 54 -51.45 4.04 -27.44
CA GLN A 54 -50.86 2.71 -27.58
C GLN A 54 -49.41 2.68 -27.08
N SER A 55 -48.60 3.68 -27.43
CA SER A 55 -47.21 3.79 -26.96
C SER A 55 -47.12 3.97 -25.45
N GLN A 56 -48.02 4.77 -24.85
CA GLN A 56 -48.06 4.95 -23.40
C GLN A 56 -48.50 3.67 -22.68
N LEU A 57 -49.52 2.97 -23.19
CA LEU A 57 -49.97 1.69 -22.66
C LEU A 57 -48.86 0.64 -22.70
N GLU A 58 -48.12 0.57 -23.81
CA GLU A 58 -46.99 -0.35 -23.94
C GLU A 58 -45.87 0.00 -22.95
N GLY A 59 -45.54 1.30 -22.81
CA GLY A 59 -44.56 1.78 -21.83
C GLY A 59 -44.96 1.48 -20.38
N ILE A 60 -46.24 1.60 -20.04
CA ILE A 60 -46.78 1.23 -18.73
C ILE A 60 -46.66 -0.28 -18.52
N ARG A 61 -47.01 -1.09 -19.53
CA ARG A 61 -46.93 -2.55 -19.46
C ARG A 61 -45.49 -3.01 -19.24
N THR A 62 -44.52 -2.47 -19.99
CA THR A 62 -43.10 -2.79 -19.81
C THR A 62 -42.60 -2.35 -18.44
N SER A 63 -43.02 -1.18 -17.96
CA SER A 63 -42.62 -0.68 -16.63
C SER A 63 -43.16 -1.55 -15.50
N ILE A 64 -44.40 -2.03 -15.60
CA ILE A 64 -44.97 -2.99 -14.65
C ILE A 64 -44.18 -4.30 -14.68
N GLY A 65 -43.82 -4.80 -15.86
CA GLY A 65 -42.95 -5.97 -16.00
C GLY A 65 -41.61 -5.79 -15.29
N HIS A 66 -40.93 -4.66 -15.52
CA HIS A 66 -39.67 -4.35 -14.84
C HIS A 66 -39.82 -4.23 -13.32
N LEU A 67 -40.93 -3.67 -12.82
CA LEU A 67 -41.19 -3.58 -11.38
C LEU A 67 -41.39 -4.97 -10.75
N GLN A 68 -42.04 -5.88 -11.45
CA GLN A 68 -42.22 -7.26 -11.00
C GLN A 68 -40.86 -7.98 -10.92
N THR A 69 -40.06 -7.91 -11.97
CA THR A 69 -38.71 -8.50 -11.99
C THR A 69 -37.81 -7.89 -10.93
N ALA A 70 -37.78 -6.56 -10.79
CA ALA A 70 -36.99 -5.89 -9.75
C ALA A 70 -37.39 -6.32 -8.33
N THR A 71 -38.67 -6.62 -8.10
CA THR A 71 -39.14 -7.12 -6.81
C THR A 71 -38.64 -8.54 -6.54
N GLU A 72 -38.55 -9.39 -7.57
CA GLU A 72 -37.98 -10.73 -7.47
C GLU A 72 -36.47 -10.67 -7.21
N ASP A 73 -35.75 -9.83 -7.95
CA ASP A 73 -34.31 -9.61 -7.79
C ASP A 73 -33.96 -9.14 -6.37
N VAL A 74 -34.72 -8.18 -5.82
CA VAL A 74 -34.51 -7.70 -4.45
C VAL A 74 -34.67 -8.82 -3.42
N LYS A 75 -35.68 -9.69 -3.58
CA LYS A 75 -35.86 -10.86 -2.70
C LYS A 75 -34.73 -11.86 -2.82
N GLU A 76 -34.17 -12.05 -4.02
CA GLU A 76 -33.01 -12.91 -4.21
C GLU A 76 -31.76 -12.33 -3.56
N ILE A 77 -31.52 -11.02 -3.72
CA ILE A 77 -30.42 -10.31 -3.08
C ILE A 77 -30.53 -10.40 -1.56
N GLU A 78 -31.72 -10.22 -0.99
CA GLU A 78 -31.98 -10.36 0.45
C GLU A 78 -31.61 -11.76 0.94
N LYS A 79 -32.07 -12.81 0.25
CA LYS A 79 -31.73 -14.21 0.58
C LYS A 79 -30.23 -14.48 0.47
N SER A 80 -29.59 -13.99 -0.58
CA SER A 80 -28.15 -14.15 -0.80
C SER A 80 -27.33 -13.45 0.29
N THR A 81 -27.77 -12.24 0.69
CA THR A 81 -27.15 -11.47 1.76
C THR A 81 -27.29 -12.17 3.10
N GLN A 82 -28.49 -12.68 3.40
CA GLN A 82 -28.75 -13.44 4.63
C GLN A 82 -27.89 -14.71 4.69
N ARG A 83 -27.83 -15.49 3.61
CA ARG A 83 -26.97 -16.68 3.51
C ARG A 83 -25.50 -16.35 3.72
N THR A 84 -25.05 -15.22 3.18
CA THR A 84 -23.67 -14.74 3.35
C THR A 84 -23.41 -14.41 4.83
N PHE A 85 -24.33 -13.69 5.49
CA PHE A 85 -24.21 -13.37 6.91
C PHE A 85 -24.13 -14.63 7.79
N GLU A 86 -24.97 -15.62 7.53
CA GLU A 86 -24.95 -16.91 8.24
C GLU A 86 -23.61 -17.64 8.11
N GLN A 87 -23.01 -17.64 6.91
CA GLN A 87 -21.67 -18.21 6.71
C GLN A 87 -20.59 -17.48 7.50
N PHE A 88 -20.69 -16.15 7.61
CA PHE A 88 -19.73 -15.34 8.36
C PHE A 88 -19.82 -15.55 9.88
N GLN A 89 -20.94 -16.04 10.42
CA GLN A 89 -21.05 -16.34 11.85
C GLN A 89 -20.09 -17.43 12.32
N ALA A 90 -19.62 -18.31 11.43
CA ALA A 90 -18.63 -19.34 11.76
C ALA A 90 -17.18 -18.82 11.82
N VAL A 91 -16.90 -17.62 11.30
CA VAL A 91 -15.55 -17.05 11.20
C VAL A 91 -14.91 -16.78 12.58
N PRO A 92 -15.61 -16.23 13.59
CA PRO A 92 -15.03 -16.05 14.92
C PRO A 92 -14.56 -17.36 15.57
N GLU A 93 -15.33 -18.44 15.45
CA GLU A 93 -14.93 -19.76 15.95
C GLU A 93 -13.74 -20.31 15.18
N LEU A 94 -13.72 -20.15 13.85
CA LEU A 94 -12.60 -20.56 13.01
C LEU A 94 -11.32 -19.79 13.39
N LYS A 95 -11.42 -18.49 13.67
CA LYS A 95 -10.32 -17.65 14.17
C LYS A 95 -9.79 -18.18 15.51
N GLN A 96 -10.66 -18.62 16.42
CA GLN A 96 -10.22 -19.24 17.68
C GLN A 96 -9.51 -20.59 17.45
N LYS A 97 -10.02 -21.45 16.57
CA LYS A 97 -9.37 -22.72 16.21
C LYS A 97 -8.00 -22.49 15.57
N ILE A 98 -7.90 -21.52 14.67
CA ILE A 98 -6.66 -21.13 13.99
C ILE A 98 -5.67 -20.46 14.96
N LYS A 99 -6.12 -19.85 16.07
CA LYS A 99 -5.21 -19.24 17.06
C LYS A 99 -4.17 -20.23 17.60
N LYS A 100 -4.56 -21.49 17.87
CA LYS A 100 -3.62 -22.54 18.31
C LYS A 100 -2.59 -22.88 17.24
N LEU A 101 -3.05 -23.03 15.99
CA LEU A 101 -2.16 -23.27 14.84
C LEU A 101 -1.23 -22.09 14.60
N SER A 102 -1.74 -20.86 14.68
CA SER A 102 -0.96 -19.63 14.57
C SER A 102 0.11 -19.54 15.65
N SER A 103 -0.21 -19.88 16.91
CA SER A 103 0.81 -19.93 17.97
C SER A 103 1.87 -21.00 17.72
N ALA A 104 1.46 -22.19 17.23
CA ALA A 104 2.42 -23.24 16.90
C ALA A 104 3.31 -22.86 15.70
N ASN A 105 2.74 -22.20 14.69
CA ASN A 105 3.48 -21.71 13.53
C ASN A 105 4.50 -20.63 13.91
N ILE A 106 4.15 -19.73 14.84
CA ILE A 106 5.09 -18.75 15.39
C ILE A 106 6.28 -19.47 16.05
N THR A 107 6.01 -20.43 16.94
CA THR A 107 7.07 -21.21 17.60
C THR A 107 7.93 -21.97 16.59
N TYR A 108 7.32 -22.55 15.55
CA TYR A 108 8.05 -23.21 14.48
C TYR A 108 8.93 -22.24 13.69
N SER A 109 8.43 -21.05 13.34
CA SER A 109 9.22 -20.00 12.67
C SER A 109 10.46 -19.63 13.48
N GLN A 110 10.32 -19.49 14.80
CA GLN A 110 11.45 -19.23 15.69
C GLN A 110 12.48 -20.36 15.67
N TYR A 111 12.03 -21.62 15.78
CA TYR A 111 12.95 -22.76 15.74
C TYR A 111 13.62 -22.90 14.38
N ALA A 112 12.92 -22.62 13.28
CA ALA A 112 13.50 -22.63 11.95
C ALA A 112 14.60 -21.57 11.83
N ALA A 113 14.35 -20.33 12.25
CA ALA A 113 15.35 -19.27 12.26
C ALA A 113 16.52 -19.60 13.20
N ALA A 114 16.26 -20.16 14.38
CA ALA A 114 17.30 -20.63 15.30
C ALA A 114 18.15 -21.74 14.68
N MET A 115 17.52 -22.68 13.98
CA MET A 115 18.19 -23.82 13.34
C MET A 115 19.01 -23.40 12.12
N GLU A 116 18.54 -22.43 11.34
CA GLU A 116 19.29 -21.83 10.24
C GLU A 116 20.53 -21.08 10.77
N ASN A 117 20.35 -20.29 11.83
CA ASN A 117 21.41 -19.49 12.44
C ASN A 117 22.32 -20.30 13.39
N ILE A 118 21.99 -21.56 13.70
CA ILE A 118 22.75 -22.40 14.64
C ILE A 118 24.21 -22.57 14.23
N LYS A 119 24.48 -22.63 12.91
CA LYS A 119 25.83 -22.75 12.37
C LYS A 119 26.68 -21.52 12.73
N HIS A 120 26.07 -20.34 12.74
CA HIS A 120 26.73 -19.09 13.13
C HIS A 120 26.90 -19.00 14.64
N ILE A 121 25.93 -19.50 15.42
CA ILE A 121 26.03 -19.60 16.90
C ILE A 121 27.22 -20.47 17.31
N PHE A 122 27.38 -21.65 16.72
CA PHE A 122 28.48 -22.56 17.07
C PHE A 122 29.85 -22.08 16.60
N LYS A 123 29.93 -21.31 15.52
CA LYS A 123 31.20 -20.80 14.95
C LYS A 123 31.53 -19.37 15.38
N ILE A 124 30.81 -18.81 16.35
CA ILE A 124 30.92 -17.39 16.69
C ILE A 124 32.32 -17.03 17.20
N THR A 125 32.92 -17.88 18.03
CA THR A 125 34.29 -17.69 18.57
C THR A 125 35.33 -17.72 17.46
N ASP A 126 35.28 -18.74 16.61
CA ASP A 126 36.23 -18.90 15.50
C ASP A 126 36.11 -17.73 14.50
N THR A 127 34.88 -17.26 14.27
CA THR A 127 34.62 -16.13 13.37
C THR A 127 35.13 -14.83 13.98
N ILE A 128 34.97 -14.63 15.29
CA ILE A 128 35.52 -13.48 16.02
C ILE A 128 37.04 -13.48 15.98
N GLU A 129 37.69 -14.61 16.25
CA GLU A 129 39.15 -14.75 16.20
C GLU A 129 39.70 -14.43 14.79
N LYS A 130 39.10 -15.03 13.75
CA LYS A 130 39.44 -14.70 12.35
C LYS A 130 39.23 -13.23 12.02
N THR A 131 38.18 -12.62 12.57
CA THR A 131 37.92 -11.20 12.36
C THR A 131 39.00 -10.33 13.01
N HIS A 132 39.46 -10.67 14.22
CA HIS A 132 40.61 -10.01 14.84
C HIS A 132 41.89 -10.18 14.01
N GLU A 133 42.13 -11.35 13.42
CA GLU A 133 43.25 -11.55 12.50
C GLU A 133 43.16 -10.65 11.26
N TYR A 134 41.98 -10.57 10.63
CA TYR A 134 41.76 -9.69 9.47
C TYR A 134 41.94 -8.22 9.81
N ILE A 135 41.44 -7.78 10.97
CA ILE A 135 41.66 -6.42 11.50
C ILE A 135 43.15 -6.16 11.69
N SER A 136 43.88 -7.12 12.26
CA SER A 136 45.33 -7.01 12.49
C SER A 136 46.13 -6.96 11.20
N LYS A 137 45.68 -7.67 10.15
CA LYS A 137 46.25 -7.66 8.79
C LYS A 137 45.80 -6.46 7.95
N ALA A 138 44.99 -5.55 8.50
CA ALA A 138 44.36 -4.43 7.80
C ALA A 138 43.47 -4.84 6.60
N ASP A 139 42.98 -6.08 6.56
CA ASP A 139 41.97 -6.53 5.60
C ASP A 139 40.57 -6.18 6.13
N LEU A 140 40.21 -4.91 5.94
CA LEU A 140 38.97 -4.36 6.48
C LEU A 140 37.71 -4.96 5.85
N LEU A 141 37.77 -5.38 4.58
CA LEU A 141 36.61 -5.91 3.87
C LEU A 141 36.26 -7.31 4.35
N ALA A 142 37.26 -8.18 4.52
CA ALA A 142 37.06 -9.51 5.09
C ALA A 142 36.56 -9.43 6.54
N ALA A 143 37.14 -8.53 7.34
CA ALA A 143 36.68 -8.27 8.71
C ALA A 143 35.23 -7.78 8.75
N HIS A 144 34.88 -6.81 7.91
CA HIS A 144 33.52 -6.26 7.83
C HIS A 144 32.50 -7.30 7.37
N LYS A 145 32.87 -8.16 6.41
CA LYS A 145 32.01 -9.26 5.96
C LYS A 145 31.64 -10.20 7.10
N ASN A 146 32.63 -10.64 7.88
CA ASN A 146 32.38 -11.52 9.03
C ASN A 146 31.50 -10.84 10.09
N ILE A 147 31.72 -9.55 10.36
CA ILE A 147 30.87 -8.78 11.27
C ILE A 147 29.43 -8.75 10.76
N MET A 148 29.20 -8.44 9.48
CA MET A 148 27.84 -8.41 8.93
C MET A 148 27.15 -9.77 8.98
N GLU A 149 27.85 -10.87 8.70
CA GLU A 149 27.26 -12.22 8.79
C GLU A 149 26.77 -12.51 10.22
N LEU A 150 27.54 -12.08 11.23
CA LEU A 150 27.16 -12.18 12.64
C LEU A 150 26.04 -11.21 13.03
N GLU A 151 26.07 -9.95 12.56
CA GLU A 151 24.97 -8.99 12.78
C GLU A 151 23.67 -9.50 12.17
N ASN A 152 23.70 -9.99 10.92
CA ASN A 152 22.53 -10.53 10.25
C ASN A 152 21.95 -11.73 11.00
N ALA A 153 22.79 -12.70 11.39
CA ALA A 153 22.32 -13.87 12.13
C ALA A 153 21.67 -13.49 13.47
N ARG A 154 22.23 -12.49 14.17
CA ARG A 154 21.65 -11.95 15.40
C ARG A 154 20.33 -11.22 15.13
N ASP A 155 20.32 -10.36 14.11
CA ASP A 155 19.21 -9.47 13.80
C ASP A 155 18.00 -10.26 13.27
N ASP A 156 18.22 -11.36 12.53
CA ASP A 156 17.19 -12.29 12.07
C ASP A 156 16.50 -13.00 13.26
N LEU A 157 17.29 -13.47 14.23
CA LEU A 157 16.74 -14.07 15.46
C LEU A 157 15.96 -13.05 16.28
N MET A 158 16.50 -11.84 16.42
CA MET A 158 15.83 -10.74 17.12
C MET A 158 14.55 -10.30 16.41
N PHE A 159 14.51 -10.36 15.08
CA PHE A 159 13.33 -10.05 14.30
C PHE A 159 12.21 -11.09 14.53
N GLU A 160 12.54 -12.38 14.53
CA GLU A 160 11.57 -13.44 14.86
C GLU A 160 11.04 -13.33 16.30
N VAL A 161 11.87 -12.88 17.25
CA VAL A 161 11.42 -12.56 18.61
C VAL A 161 10.52 -11.32 18.62
N HIS A 162 10.83 -10.29 17.84
CA HIS A 162 10.06 -9.04 17.76
C HIS A 162 8.67 -9.23 17.14
N LYS A 163 8.52 -10.09 16.13
CA LYS A 163 7.21 -10.43 15.53
C LYS A 163 6.19 -10.90 16.56
N ILE A 164 6.67 -11.49 17.64
CA ILE A 164 5.84 -11.92 18.75
C ILE A 164 5.58 -10.69 19.62
N ARG A 165 4.53 -9.95 19.26
CA ARG A 165 3.94 -8.84 20.05
C ARG A 165 3.33 -9.32 21.39
N SER A 166 3.95 -10.28 22.06
CA SER A 166 3.52 -10.72 23.39
C SER A 166 4.23 -9.90 24.46
N ASP A 167 3.52 -9.62 25.55
CA ASP A 167 3.99 -9.26 26.89
C ASP A 167 4.99 -10.27 27.50
N LYS A 168 5.71 -11.04 26.68
CA LYS A 168 6.86 -11.80 27.16
C LYS A 168 7.86 -10.79 27.69
N THR A 169 8.13 -10.95 28.98
CA THR A 169 8.99 -10.11 29.81
C THR A 169 10.24 -9.74 29.03
N GLU A 170 10.64 -8.48 29.19
CA GLU A 170 11.91 -7.90 28.74
C GLU A 170 13.11 -8.86 28.90
N TYR A 171 13.05 -9.74 29.91
CA TYR A 171 13.90 -10.89 30.16
C TYR A 171 14.14 -11.85 28.96
N ASP A 172 13.12 -12.28 28.21
CA ASP A 172 13.29 -13.23 27.07
C ASP A 172 13.99 -12.56 25.88
N LYS A 173 13.70 -11.28 25.65
CA LYS A 173 14.42 -10.43 24.69
C LYS A 173 15.86 -10.24 25.14
N ASN A 174 16.07 -9.99 26.43
CA ASN A 174 17.39 -9.79 27.03
C ASN A 174 18.24 -11.05 27.03
N VAL A 175 17.69 -12.26 27.17
CA VAL A 175 18.47 -13.51 27.13
C VAL A 175 18.97 -13.82 25.72
N SER A 176 18.15 -13.60 24.68
CA SER A 176 18.59 -13.77 23.28
C SER A 176 19.64 -12.72 22.89
N VAL A 177 19.46 -11.47 23.35
CA VAL A 177 20.50 -10.42 23.26
C VAL A 177 21.74 -10.82 24.05
N PHE A 178 21.61 -11.36 25.26
CA PHE A 178 22.73 -11.68 26.16
C PHE A 178 23.59 -12.85 25.65
N ILE A 179 22.98 -13.84 24.99
CA ILE A 179 23.71 -14.99 24.41
C ILE A 179 24.52 -14.57 23.17
N PHE A 180 23.97 -13.70 22.32
CA PHE A 180 24.69 -13.20 21.13
C PHE A 180 25.62 -12.02 21.41
N ALA A 181 25.20 -11.07 22.26
CA ALA A 181 25.92 -9.84 22.58
C ALA A 181 26.95 -10.02 23.71
N LYS A 182 27.62 -11.18 23.76
CA LYS A 182 28.81 -11.30 24.59
C LYS A 182 29.79 -10.20 24.16
N ARG A 183 30.28 -9.43 25.15
CA ARG A 183 31.29 -8.35 25.11
C ARG A 183 32.21 -8.33 23.86
N TYR A 184 32.71 -9.50 23.46
CA TYR A 184 33.53 -9.75 22.28
C TYR A 184 32.98 -9.20 20.97
N PHE A 185 31.67 -9.32 20.70
CA PHE A 185 31.10 -8.82 19.44
C PHE A 185 31.18 -7.29 19.34
N ALA A 186 30.83 -6.60 20.42
CA ALA A 186 30.91 -5.13 20.48
C ALA A 186 32.37 -4.64 20.38
N ASP A 187 33.31 -5.38 20.96
CA ASP A 187 34.74 -5.05 20.93
C ASP A 187 35.31 -5.13 19.50
N VAL A 188 34.97 -6.19 18.76
CA VAL A 188 35.43 -6.37 17.37
C VAL A 188 34.91 -5.27 16.45
N VAL A 189 33.64 -4.86 16.61
CA VAL A 189 33.06 -3.74 15.84
C VAL A 189 33.75 -2.42 16.19
N GLN A 190 34.07 -2.19 17.48
CA GLN A 190 34.83 -1.01 17.91
C GLN A 190 36.25 -1.01 17.33
N ASP A 191 36.93 -2.16 17.31
CA ASP A 191 38.29 -2.28 16.80
C ASP A 191 38.35 -2.09 15.28
N LEU A 192 37.39 -2.62 14.52
CA LEU A 192 37.24 -2.30 13.10
C LEU A 192 37.04 -0.79 12.91
N GLY A 193 36.16 -0.18 13.72
CA GLY A 193 35.93 1.26 13.70
C GLY A 193 37.21 2.05 13.93
N LYS A 194 38.02 1.72 14.95
CA LYS A 194 39.30 2.39 15.22
C LYS A 194 40.24 2.33 14.01
N GLN A 195 40.36 1.19 13.34
CA GLN A 195 41.21 1.05 12.14
C GLN A 195 40.69 1.91 10.97
N ILE A 196 39.38 1.92 10.75
CA ILE A 196 38.74 2.77 9.73
C ILE A 196 39.01 4.25 10.02
N TRP A 197 38.83 4.71 11.26
CA TRP A 197 39.09 6.10 11.65
C TRP A 197 40.55 6.46 11.53
N TYR A 198 41.46 5.54 11.87
CA TYR A 198 42.90 5.73 11.70
C TYR A 198 43.26 5.99 10.23
N ILE A 199 42.77 5.15 9.31
CA ILE A 199 43.01 5.32 7.86
C ILE A 199 42.39 6.61 7.34
N CYS A 200 41.14 6.92 7.70
CA CYS A 200 40.46 8.14 7.26
C CYS A 200 41.14 9.40 7.79
N SER A 201 41.69 9.37 9.02
CA SER A 201 42.41 10.51 9.60
C SER A 201 43.71 10.85 8.88
N ARG A 202 44.28 9.88 8.14
CA ARG A 202 45.49 10.02 7.34
C ARG A 202 45.20 10.00 5.84
N ALA A 203 43.98 10.38 5.44
CA ALA A 203 43.55 10.28 4.05
C ALA A 203 44.48 11.01 3.06
N LEU A 204 44.99 12.20 3.40
CA LEU A 204 45.96 12.92 2.55
C LEU A 204 47.26 12.13 2.36
N GLU A 205 47.82 11.57 3.43
CA GLU A 205 49.04 10.75 3.38
C GLU A 205 48.79 9.42 2.65
N ALA A 206 47.58 8.86 2.78
CA ALA A 206 47.19 7.63 2.08
C ALA A 206 47.03 7.86 0.57
N VAL A 207 46.61 9.07 0.16
CA VAL A 207 46.49 9.46 -1.26
C VAL A 207 47.86 9.85 -1.85
N GLN A 208 48.75 10.41 -1.05
CA GLN A 208 50.09 10.84 -1.47
C GLN A 208 51.19 9.76 -1.31
N GLY A 209 50.94 8.70 -0.55
CA GLY A 209 51.90 7.65 -0.18
C GLY A 209 51.95 6.41 -1.10
N MET A 210 52.60 5.34 -0.62
CA MET A 210 52.85 4.06 -1.32
C MET A 210 51.60 3.42 -1.97
N GLU A 211 51.82 2.52 -2.94
CA GLU A 211 50.82 1.89 -3.84
C GLU A 211 49.55 1.30 -3.16
N GLU A 212 49.59 0.93 -1.88
CA GLU A 212 48.43 0.34 -1.17
C GLU A 212 47.56 1.35 -0.39
N GLY A 213 48.01 2.60 -0.21
CA GLY A 213 47.32 3.63 0.58
C GLY A 213 45.92 3.99 0.04
N PRO A 214 45.79 4.31 -1.27
CA PRO A 214 44.49 4.66 -1.85
C PRO A 214 43.48 3.51 -1.78
N GLN A 215 43.93 2.27 -1.96
CA GLN A 215 43.06 1.08 -1.91
C GLN A 215 42.47 0.86 -0.51
N LYS A 216 43.29 1.02 0.54
CA LYS A 216 42.85 0.91 1.94
C LYS A 216 41.85 2.00 2.31
N LEU A 217 42.08 3.24 1.85
CA LEU A 217 41.15 4.36 2.05
C LEU A 217 39.80 4.11 1.36
N VAL A 218 39.80 3.70 0.09
CA VAL A 218 38.57 3.35 -0.63
C VAL A 218 37.82 2.22 0.08
N SER A 219 38.53 1.22 0.59
CA SER A 219 37.91 0.11 1.32
C SER A 219 37.23 0.58 2.61
N ALA A 220 37.88 1.46 3.37
CA ALA A 220 37.30 2.09 4.57
C ALA A 220 36.05 2.93 4.23
N LEU A 221 36.10 3.77 3.19
CA LEU A 221 34.96 4.59 2.75
C LEU A 221 33.80 3.73 2.24
N ARG A 222 34.08 2.65 1.50
CA ARG A 222 33.06 1.70 1.03
C ARG A 222 32.30 1.05 2.18
N ILE A 223 33.01 0.71 3.27
CA ILE A 223 32.37 0.17 4.47
C ILE A 223 31.45 1.22 5.11
N ILE A 224 31.92 2.47 5.27
CA ILE A 224 31.11 3.56 5.85
C ILE A 224 29.82 3.79 5.05
N GLU A 225 29.92 3.87 3.72
CA GLU A 225 28.77 4.05 2.84
C GLU A 225 27.80 2.86 2.88
N ARG A 226 28.33 1.65 3.04
CA ARG A 226 27.51 0.45 3.20
C ARG A 226 26.76 0.45 4.54
N GLU A 227 27.41 0.82 5.62
CA GLU A 227 26.80 0.94 6.94
C GLU A 227 25.69 1.99 6.96
N GLU A 228 25.89 3.13 6.28
CA GLU A 228 24.88 4.18 6.15
C GLU A 228 23.67 3.71 5.33
N ARG A 229 23.89 2.92 4.26
CA ARG A 229 22.79 2.34 3.48
C ARG A 229 21.94 1.38 4.33
N ILE A 230 22.57 0.61 5.21
CA ILE A 230 21.88 -0.28 6.15
C ILE A 230 21.07 0.54 7.16
N ASP A 231 21.66 1.59 7.72
CA ASP A 231 20.96 2.50 8.65
C ASP A 231 19.72 3.15 7.99
N ASN A 232 19.82 3.57 6.73
CA ASN A 232 18.69 4.12 5.97
C ASN A 232 17.60 3.07 5.72
N TYR A 233 17.97 1.85 5.31
CA TYR A 233 17.01 0.77 5.09
C TYR A 233 16.16 0.49 6.34
N TYR A 234 16.78 0.40 7.52
CA TYR A 234 16.03 0.19 8.75
C TYR A 234 15.23 1.43 9.18
N SER A 235 15.72 2.64 8.92
CA SER A 235 14.98 3.87 9.21
C SER A 235 13.72 4.01 8.37
N GLU A 236 13.80 3.70 7.06
CA GLU A 236 12.65 3.65 6.17
C GLU A 236 11.66 2.57 6.60
N ARG A 237 12.16 1.37 6.93
CA ARG A 237 11.31 0.25 7.39
C ARG A 237 10.61 0.53 8.71
N LEU A 238 11.26 1.26 9.63
CA LEU A 238 10.67 1.71 10.89
C LEU A 238 9.44 2.58 10.64
N SER A 239 9.49 3.45 9.63
CA SER A 239 8.37 4.34 9.28
C SER A 239 7.18 3.63 8.63
N SER A 240 7.38 2.46 8.01
CA SER A 240 6.42 1.88 7.06
C SER A 240 5.66 0.63 7.53
N ASN A 241 6.21 -0.25 8.38
CA ASN A 241 5.56 -1.57 8.55
C ASN A 241 5.75 -2.33 9.88
N ASP A 242 6.85 -2.20 10.63
CA ASP A 242 7.16 -3.19 11.69
C ASP A 242 7.73 -2.64 13.01
N GLY A 243 8.21 -1.40 13.04
CA GLY A 243 8.78 -0.82 14.27
C GLY A 243 10.07 -1.48 14.78
N PHE A 244 10.59 -2.52 14.10
CA PHE A 244 11.82 -3.21 14.49
C PHE A 244 13.06 -2.40 14.07
N MET A 245 13.94 -2.14 15.04
CA MET A 245 15.27 -1.60 14.82
C MET A 245 16.29 -2.55 15.45
N PRO A 246 17.29 -3.05 14.70
CA PRO A 246 18.32 -3.90 15.26
C PRO A 246 19.14 -3.19 16.36
N PRO A 247 19.65 -3.94 17.35
CA PRO A 247 20.45 -3.36 18.42
C PRO A 247 21.76 -2.78 17.88
N GLY A 248 22.07 -1.55 18.30
CA GLY A 248 23.26 -0.80 17.87
C GLY A 248 23.09 0.01 16.58
N ARG A 249 21.88 0.02 15.99
CA ARG A 249 21.52 0.86 14.84
C ARG A 249 20.66 2.05 15.29
N PRO A 250 20.72 3.20 14.60
CA PRO A 250 21.67 3.53 13.52
C PRO A 250 23.09 3.77 14.06
N LYS A 251 24.11 3.33 13.33
CA LYS A 251 25.51 3.52 13.70
C LYS A 251 26.05 4.90 13.34
N LYS A 252 25.49 5.55 12.32
CA LYS A 252 25.82 6.92 11.84
C LYS A 252 27.31 7.10 11.54
N TRP A 253 27.90 6.14 10.83
CA TRP A 253 29.34 6.15 10.53
C TRP A 253 29.73 7.30 9.60
N ARG A 254 28.84 7.76 8.73
CA ARG A 254 29.09 8.94 7.88
C ARG A 254 29.24 10.22 8.71
N SER A 255 28.40 10.44 9.72
CA SER A 255 28.55 11.58 10.63
C SER A 255 29.89 11.55 11.38
N LYS A 256 30.30 10.36 11.85
CA LYS A 256 31.60 10.17 12.53
C LYS A 256 32.79 10.43 11.61
N LEU A 257 32.69 10.03 10.34
CA LEU A 257 33.71 10.32 9.33
C LEU A 257 33.94 11.84 9.18
N TYR A 258 32.86 12.61 9.04
CA TYR A 258 32.97 14.07 8.94
C TYR A 258 33.60 14.70 10.19
N GLU A 259 33.30 14.18 11.37
CA GLU A 259 33.94 14.60 12.61
C GLU A 259 35.46 14.29 12.63
N VAL A 260 35.86 13.12 12.14
CA VAL A 260 37.29 12.75 12.05
C VAL A 260 38.03 13.63 11.05
N LEU A 261 37.42 13.94 9.90
CA LEU A 261 38.03 14.78 8.87
C LEU A 261 38.09 16.26 9.29
N SER A 262 37.08 16.76 10.01
CA SER A 262 37.05 18.15 10.51
C SER A 262 38.13 18.39 11.56
N LYS A 263 38.33 17.45 12.49
CA LYS A 263 39.37 17.54 13.54
C LYS A 263 40.80 17.62 13.01
N LYS A 264 41.03 17.23 11.75
CA LYS A 264 42.36 17.23 11.11
C LYS A 264 42.50 18.29 10.01
N ASN A 265 41.51 19.19 9.83
CA ASN A 265 41.48 20.19 8.76
C ASN A 265 41.58 19.61 7.33
N LEU A 266 41.16 18.36 7.11
CA LEU A 266 41.20 17.69 5.79
C LEU A 266 40.01 18.06 4.87
N ILE A 267 39.00 18.76 5.38
CA ILE A 267 37.75 19.04 4.65
C ILE A 267 37.97 19.91 3.41
N VAL A 268 39.08 20.66 3.34
CA VAL A 268 39.36 21.58 2.23
C VAL A 268 39.85 20.88 0.95
N PHE A 269 40.30 19.62 1.00
CA PHE A 269 41.02 18.99 -0.12
C PHE A 269 40.33 17.78 -0.78
N ILE A 270 39.22 17.27 -0.23
CA ILE A 270 38.59 16.03 -0.75
C ILE A 270 37.45 16.30 -1.76
N PHE A 271 36.97 17.55 -1.88
CA PHE A 271 35.89 17.95 -2.79
C PHE A 271 36.26 19.11 -3.74
N ALA A 272 37.55 19.35 -3.98
CA ALA A 272 38.04 20.24 -5.03
C ALA A 272 38.51 19.43 -6.24
#